data_AF-A0A143ZT05-F1
#
_entry.id   AF-A0A143ZT05-F1
#
_cell.length_a   1.000
_cell.length_b   1.000
_cell.length_c   1.000
_cell.angle_alpha   90.00
_cell.angle_beta   90.00
_cell.angle_gamma   90.00
#
_symmetry.space_group_name_H-M   'P 1'
#
loop_
_entity.id
_entity.type
_entity.pdbx_description
1 polymer ?
#
loop_
_entity_poly.entity_id
_entity_poly.type
_entity_poly.pdbx_seq_one_letter_code
_entity_poly.pdbx_strand_id
1 'polypeptide(L)'
;MSKKIIALLMAVLLVCTVIGGATVLASSQEVSIPDPVLKSAVCSQLGISSSSKITTAQMEKLEGLAIQNKPSLKSLEGLEAAVNLQRLYVDNCSITSTAPLSGTASLEVLNLSGNPISDISGLAGLENLQHVYLADTGISDLNPLLASKDALMVLDIARTQVEDFCPLSSLHKLTMLDVSGNASAASAPLDQLGNLNLLFAKNCSLTSVESLASLTGLTRLDLDNNEISDLSPLASLPAIRELYLSGNPLTDSERNQAALGSLNSAGVKVVHDDLLPSDDNIYPEPEDPSLASDVYVLDTARQTVTGVSPETAVSDFLAGFESTGTLRLVDAGGQEVTSGSVGTGMMLESTDMEEPYTVIVYGDVTGDGLINIADLVAVQQHILGESALTGAALQAGHAAHPGDASLDEILNITDLVAIQQHILGDAVIGQK
;
A
#
# COMPACT_ATOMS: atom_id res chain seq x y z
N MET A 1 76.86 -25.68 4.66
CA MET A 1 75.38 -25.74 4.70
C MET A 1 74.93 -27.17 4.45
N SER A 2 74.10 -27.73 5.33
CA SER A 2 73.57 -29.11 5.19
C SER A 2 72.72 -29.23 3.93
N LYS A 3 72.86 -30.34 3.18
CA LYS A 3 72.01 -30.65 2.00
C LYS A 3 70.51 -30.58 2.30
N LYS A 4 70.11 -30.78 3.56
CA LYS A 4 68.71 -30.64 4.02
C LYS A 4 68.21 -29.18 4.06
N ILE A 5 69.10 -28.21 4.31
CA ILE A 5 68.75 -26.77 4.36
C ILE A 5 68.56 -26.23 2.94
N ILE A 6 69.36 -26.69 1.98
CA ILE A 6 69.22 -26.31 0.56
C ILE A 6 67.92 -26.88 -0.05
N ALA A 7 67.56 -28.12 0.30
CA ALA A 7 66.30 -28.73 -0.14
C ALA A 7 65.05 -28.02 0.45
N LEU A 8 65.12 -27.59 1.72
CA LEU A 8 64.04 -26.85 2.37
C LEU A 8 63.89 -25.43 1.78
N LEU A 9 64.99 -24.74 1.50
CA LEU A 9 64.96 -23.42 0.84
C LEU A 9 64.43 -23.50 -0.60
N MET A 10 64.77 -24.55 -1.36
CA MET A 10 64.23 -24.77 -2.71
C MET A 10 62.74 -25.15 -2.69
N ALA A 11 62.27 -25.91 -1.69
CA ALA A 11 60.86 -26.23 -1.53
C ALA A 11 60.02 -25.01 -1.11
N VAL A 12 60.54 -24.15 -0.23
CA VAL A 12 59.88 -22.88 0.15
C VAL A 12 59.87 -21.90 -1.02
N LEU A 13 60.95 -21.81 -1.80
CA LEU A 13 60.99 -20.97 -3.00
C LEU A 13 60.01 -21.47 -4.08
N LEU A 14 59.88 -22.78 -4.26
CA LEU A 14 58.92 -23.40 -5.20
C LEU A 14 57.46 -23.23 -4.73
N VAL A 15 57.19 -23.33 -3.43
CA VAL A 15 55.86 -23.06 -2.87
C VAL A 15 55.51 -21.57 -2.95
N CYS A 16 56.47 -20.65 -2.72
CA CYS A 16 56.26 -19.22 -2.90
C CYS A 16 56.09 -18.81 -4.38
N THR A 17 56.75 -19.46 -5.33
CA THR A 17 56.54 -19.18 -6.76
C THR A 17 55.27 -19.81 -7.32
N VAL A 18 54.84 -20.96 -6.80
CA VAL A 18 53.55 -21.59 -7.18
C VAL A 18 52.37 -20.83 -6.56
N ILE A 19 52.46 -20.41 -5.30
CA ILE A 19 51.42 -19.59 -4.66
C ILE A 19 51.42 -18.19 -5.29
N GLY A 20 52.57 -17.53 -5.43
CA GLY A 20 52.68 -16.22 -6.07
C GLY A 20 52.27 -16.22 -7.55
N GLY A 21 52.58 -17.29 -8.28
CA GLY A 21 52.15 -17.48 -9.67
C GLY A 21 50.65 -17.72 -9.80
N ALA A 22 50.06 -18.57 -8.95
CA ALA A 22 48.62 -18.84 -8.94
C ALA A 22 47.79 -17.62 -8.53
N THR A 23 48.23 -16.85 -7.52
CA THR A 23 47.56 -15.60 -7.11
C THR A 23 47.68 -14.49 -8.16
N VAL A 24 48.82 -14.39 -8.85
CA VAL A 24 49.00 -13.41 -9.94
C VAL A 24 48.15 -13.79 -11.16
N LEU A 25 48.07 -15.07 -11.50
CA LEU A 25 47.26 -15.57 -12.63
C LEU A 25 45.76 -15.31 -12.41
N ALA A 26 45.24 -15.57 -11.21
CA ALA A 26 43.83 -15.30 -10.87
C ALA A 26 43.49 -13.80 -10.97
N SER A 27 44.40 -12.89 -10.58
CA SER A 27 44.16 -11.44 -10.63
C SER A 27 43.98 -10.88 -12.05
N SER A 28 44.54 -11.56 -13.06
CA SER A 28 44.52 -11.14 -14.47
C SER A 28 43.42 -11.80 -15.31
N GLN A 29 42.65 -12.71 -14.72
CA GLN A 29 41.61 -13.45 -15.41
C GLN A 29 40.47 -12.51 -15.84
N GLU A 30 40.06 -12.62 -17.10
CA GLU A 30 38.93 -11.87 -17.64
C GLU A 30 37.61 -12.44 -17.08
N VAL A 31 36.76 -11.55 -16.57
CA VAL A 31 35.41 -11.87 -16.09
C VAL A 31 34.43 -11.66 -17.24
N SER A 32 33.64 -12.68 -17.53
CA SER A 32 32.57 -12.60 -18.53
C SER A 32 31.37 -11.89 -17.93
N ILE A 33 30.97 -10.76 -18.53
CA ILE A 33 29.73 -10.04 -18.21
C ILE A 33 28.93 -9.90 -19.51
N PRO A 34 28.05 -10.86 -19.82
CA PRO A 34 27.37 -10.92 -21.12
C PRO A 34 26.27 -9.87 -21.27
N ASP A 35 25.63 -9.47 -20.15
CA ASP A 35 24.60 -8.42 -20.20
C ASP A 35 25.25 -7.04 -20.41
N PRO A 36 24.92 -6.32 -21.50
CA PRO A 36 25.57 -5.06 -21.83
C PRO A 36 25.22 -3.94 -20.86
N VAL A 37 24.03 -3.98 -20.22
CA VAL A 37 23.63 -2.99 -19.21
C VAL A 37 24.49 -3.18 -17.96
N LEU A 38 24.60 -4.43 -17.50
CA LEU A 38 25.45 -4.78 -16.37
C LEU A 38 26.90 -4.41 -16.63
N LYS A 39 27.45 -4.82 -17.78
CA LYS A 39 28.83 -4.51 -18.17
C LYS A 39 29.09 -3.00 -18.19
N SER A 40 28.18 -2.22 -18.76
CA SER A 40 28.28 -0.77 -18.80
C SER A 40 28.28 -0.16 -17.39
N ALA A 41 27.40 -0.63 -16.51
CA ALA A 41 27.30 -0.16 -15.14
C ALA A 41 28.56 -0.49 -14.32
N VAL A 42 29.06 -1.73 -14.44
CA VAL A 42 30.31 -2.18 -13.80
C VAL A 42 31.50 -1.36 -14.30
N CYS A 43 31.64 -1.17 -15.61
CA CYS A 43 32.70 -0.34 -16.18
C CYS A 43 32.65 1.11 -15.64
N SER A 44 31.44 1.70 -15.60
CA SER A 44 31.24 3.05 -15.07
C SER A 44 31.65 3.13 -13.60
N GLN A 45 31.23 2.17 -12.77
CA GLN A 45 31.54 2.13 -11.35
C GLN A 45 33.04 1.96 -11.08
N LEU A 46 33.73 1.21 -11.93
CA LEU A 46 35.18 0.99 -11.85
C LEU A 46 36.01 2.10 -12.52
N GLY A 47 35.37 3.09 -13.15
CA GLY A 47 36.06 4.18 -13.86
C GLY A 47 36.84 3.73 -15.09
N ILE A 48 36.38 2.68 -15.78
CA ILE A 48 37.01 2.13 -16.99
C ILE A 48 36.08 2.24 -18.21
N SER A 49 36.65 2.14 -19.41
CA SER A 49 35.87 2.20 -20.65
C SER A 49 34.90 1.01 -20.75
N SER A 50 33.71 1.23 -21.29
CA SER A 50 32.70 0.17 -21.54
C SER A 50 33.18 -0.90 -22.55
N SER A 51 34.17 -0.56 -23.37
CA SER A 51 34.84 -1.48 -24.30
C SER A 51 36.00 -2.25 -23.69
N SER A 52 36.44 -1.89 -22.48
CA SER A 52 37.55 -2.57 -21.80
C SER A 52 37.14 -3.97 -21.36
N LYS A 53 38.14 -4.85 -21.28
CA LYS A 53 38.03 -6.12 -20.57
C LYS A 53 37.97 -5.83 -19.07
N ILE A 54 37.16 -6.61 -18.35
CA ILE A 54 37.02 -6.52 -16.90
C ILE A 54 37.76 -7.73 -16.32
N THR A 55 38.65 -7.51 -15.38
CA THR A 55 39.43 -8.55 -14.72
C THR A 55 38.91 -8.85 -13.32
N THR A 56 39.22 -10.02 -12.78
CA THR A 56 38.86 -10.39 -11.40
C THR A 56 39.39 -9.36 -10.40
N ALA A 57 40.63 -8.89 -10.54
CA ALA A 57 41.19 -7.85 -9.66
C ALA A 57 40.48 -6.49 -9.76
N GLN A 58 39.78 -6.21 -10.86
CA GLN A 58 38.92 -5.04 -10.97
C GLN A 58 37.57 -5.28 -10.29
N MET A 59 36.98 -6.48 -10.46
CA MET A 59 35.73 -6.86 -9.77
C MET A 59 35.89 -6.87 -8.25
N GLU A 60 37.06 -7.24 -7.73
CA GLU A 60 37.38 -7.15 -6.30
C GLU A 60 37.32 -5.71 -5.73
N LYS A 61 37.35 -4.67 -6.58
CA LYS A 61 37.21 -3.27 -6.16
C LYS A 61 35.76 -2.79 -6.15
N LEU A 62 34.82 -3.59 -6.62
CA LEU A 62 33.42 -3.23 -6.71
C LEU A 62 32.77 -3.41 -5.33
N GLU A 63 32.54 -2.32 -4.61
CA GLU A 63 31.90 -2.33 -3.28
C GLU A 63 30.40 -1.99 -3.33
N GLY A 64 29.95 -1.31 -4.38
CA GLY A 64 28.55 -0.96 -4.58
C GLY A 64 28.19 -0.85 -6.05
N LEU A 65 26.96 -1.24 -6.40
CA LEU A 65 26.43 -1.15 -7.76
C LEU A 65 24.93 -0.83 -7.72
N ALA A 66 24.49 0.10 -8.55
CA ALA A 66 23.09 0.48 -8.68
C ALA A 66 22.66 0.50 -10.16
N ILE A 67 21.62 -0.26 -10.48
CA ILE A 67 21.00 -0.35 -11.81
C ILE A 67 19.49 -0.44 -11.61
N GLN A 68 18.81 0.70 -11.58
CA GLN A 68 17.37 0.77 -11.26
C GLN A 68 16.56 1.13 -12.50
N ASN A 69 15.34 0.61 -12.61
CA ASN A 69 14.41 0.95 -13.69
C ASN A 69 14.99 0.69 -15.08
N LYS A 70 15.62 -0.49 -15.26
CA LYS A 70 16.22 -0.93 -16.53
C LYS A 70 15.62 -2.27 -16.98
N PRO A 71 14.46 -2.27 -17.63
CA PRO A 71 13.84 -3.50 -18.15
C PRO A 71 14.71 -4.27 -19.15
N SER A 72 15.74 -3.63 -19.72
CA SER A 72 16.71 -4.27 -20.61
C SER A 72 17.79 -5.10 -19.89
N LEU A 73 17.97 -4.93 -18.58
CA LEU A 73 18.88 -5.77 -17.79
C LEU A 73 18.19 -7.12 -17.50
N LYS A 74 18.81 -8.21 -17.96
CA LYS A 74 18.24 -9.56 -17.89
C LYS A 74 19.08 -10.55 -17.08
N SER A 75 20.37 -10.27 -16.89
CA SER A 75 21.27 -11.17 -16.17
C SER A 75 22.24 -10.42 -15.26
N LEU A 76 22.55 -11.06 -14.13
CA LEU A 76 23.58 -10.65 -13.18
C LEU A 76 24.91 -11.42 -13.37
N GLU A 77 25.01 -12.27 -14.40
CA GLU A 77 26.20 -13.08 -14.67
C GLU A 77 27.48 -12.23 -14.74
N GLY A 78 28.50 -12.68 -14.01
CA GLY A 78 29.77 -12.00 -13.79
C GLY A 78 29.89 -11.36 -12.41
N LEU A 79 28.77 -11.10 -11.70
CA LEU A 79 28.82 -10.55 -10.33
C LEU A 79 29.36 -11.54 -9.30
N GLU A 80 29.44 -12.83 -9.61
CA GLU A 80 30.06 -13.84 -8.73
C GLU A 80 31.55 -13.54 -8.46
N ALA A 81 32.19 -12.73 -9.31
CA ALA A 81 33.57 -12.27 -9.11
C ALA A 81 33.69 -11.02 -8.21
N ALA A 82 32.59 -10.35 -7.88
CA ALA A 82 32.57 -9.14 -7.05
C ALA A 82 32.55 -9.49 -5.55
N VAL A 83 33.60 -10.17 -5.07
CA VAL A 83 33.66 -10.73 -3.70
C VAL A 83 33.57 -9.70 -2.57
N ASN A 84 33.88 -8.43 -2.86
CA ASN A 84 33.81 -7.31 -1.92
C ASN A 84 32.57 -6.42 -2.12
N LEU A 85 31.60 -6.85 -2.94
CA LEU A 85 30.36 -6.12 -3.16
C LEU A 85 29.54 -6.11 -1.86
N GLN A 86 29.25 -4.91 -1.35
CA GLN A 86 28.49 -4.69 -0.11
C GLN A 86 27.07 -4.23 -0.37
N ARG A 87 26.84 -3.47 -1.45
CA ARG A 87 25.55 -2.85 -1.75
C ARG A 87 25.15 -3.09 -3.20
N LEU A 88 24.02 -3.74 -3.42
CA LEU A 88 23.49 -4.00 -4.75
C LEU A 88 22.04 -3.55 -4.84
N TYR A 89 21.77 -2.59 -5.74
CA TYR A 89 20.43 -2.11 -6.04
C TYR A 89 20.09 -2.41 -7.50
N VAL A 90 19.18 -3.34 -7.74
CA VAL A 90 18.76 -3.78 -9.08
C VAL A 90 17.24 -3.86 -9.15
N ASP A 91 16.53 -2.86 -8.64
CA ASP A 91 15.07 -2.84 -8.66
C ASP A 91 14.48 -2.47 -10.03
N ASN A 92 13.27 -2.96 -10.30
CA ASN A 92 12.48 -2.65 -11.49
C ASN A 92 13.24 -2.93 -12.80
N CYS A 93 13.86 -4.11 -12.87
CA CYS A 93 14.57 -4.61 -14.05
C CYS A 93 13.87 -5.89 -14.58
N SER A 94 14.60 -6.76 -15.30
CA SER A 94 14.05 -8.02 -15.83
C SER A 94 14.95 -9.21 -15.50
N ILE A 95 15.66 -9.19 -14.37
CA ILE A 95 16.47 -10.33 -13.94
C ILE A 95 15.57 -11.43 -13.37
N THR A 96 15.92 -12.69 -13.62
CA THR A 96 15.10 -13.85 -13.20
C THR A 96 15.81 -14.76 -12.20
N SER A 97 17.08 -14.52 -11.90
CA SER A 97 17.89 -15.41 -11.08
C SER A 97 18.87 -14.65 -10.19
N THR A 98 19.01 -15.15 -8.96
CA THR A 98 19.99 -14.72 -7.97
C THR A 98 21.29 -15.53 -8.01
N ALA A 99 21.39 -16.59 -8.83
CA ALA A 99 22.54 -17.50 -8.83
C ALA A 99 23.91 -16.79 -8.97
N PRO A 100 24.06 -15.73 -9.80
CA PRO A 100 25.32 -14.96 -9.87
C PRO A 100 25.73 -14.25 -8.57
N LEU A 101 24.85 -14.15 -7.57
CA LEU A 101 25.15 -13.50 -6.28
C LEU A 101 25.82 -14.44 -5.27
N SER A 102 25.87 -15.75 -5.53
CA SER A 102 26.42 -16.75 -4.60
C SER A 102 27.89 -16.51 -4.22
N GLY A 103 28.67 -15.80 -5.04
CA GLY A 103 30.05 -15.40 -4.76
C GLY A 103 30.23 -14.09 -3.99
N THR A 104 29.15 -13.35 -3.72
CA THR A 104 29.19 -12.00 -3.13
C THR A 104 29.12 -12.03 -1.59
N ALA A 105 30.03 -12.76 -0.95
CA ALA A 105 29.99 -13.03 0.49
C ALA A 105 29.99 -11.78 1.39
N SER A 106 30.43 -10.63 0.89
CA SER A 106 30.45 -9.34 1.61
C SER A 106 29.16 -8.54 1.50
N LEU A 107 28.12 -9.08 0.85
CA LEU A 107 26.90 -8.34 0.56
C LEU A 107 26.09 -8.09 1.84
N GLU A 108 25.80 -6.80 2.11
CA GLU A 108 25.06 -6.33 3.28
C GLU A 108 23.69 -5.78 2.92
N VAL A 109 23.59 -5.11 1.77
CA VAL A 109 22.34 -4.48 1.29
C VAL A 109 22.02 -4.98 -0.11
N LEU A 110 20.84 -5.56 -0.26
CA LEU A 110 20.34 -6.12 -1.51
C LEU A 110 18.93 -5.63 -1.78
N ASN A 111 18.72 -4.94 -2.89
CA ASN A 111 17.40 -4.62 -3.40
C ASN A 111 17.21 -5.20 -4.79
N LEU A 112 16.30 -6.17 -4.92
CA LEU A 112 15.90 -6.79 -6.19
C LEU A 112 14.39 -6.63 -6.45
N SER A 113 13.72 -5.69 -5.78
CA SER A 113 12.28 -5.52 -5.88
C SER A 113 11.82 -5.26 -7.32
N GLY A 114 10.62 -5.71 -7.69
CA GLY A 114 10.04 -5.51 -9.01
C GLY A 114 10.73 -6.30 -10.13
N ASN A 115 11.43 -7.40 -9.79
CA ASN A 115 11.97 -8.33 -10.78
C ASN A 115 11.21 -9.66 -10.78
N PRO A 116 11.10 -10.34 -11.94
CA PRO A 116 10.46 -11.65 -12.04
C PRO A 116 11.33 -12.80 -11.50
N ILE A 117 11.79 -12.69 -10.25
CA ILE A 117 12.59 -13.68 -9.54
C ILE A 117 11.66 -14.59 -8.73
N SER A 118 11.78 -15.90 -8.89
CA SER A 118 11.12 -16.88 -8.02
C SER A 118 12.11 -17.71 -7.19
N ASP A 119 13.34 -17.86 -7.67
CA ASP A 119 14.38 -18.65 -7.02
C ASP A 119 15.48 -17.73 -6.42
N ILE A 120 15.51 -17.69 -5.09
CA ILE A 120 16.51 -16.97 -4.30
C ILE A 120 17.60 -17.89 -3.72
N SER A 121 17.77 -19.11 -4.22
CA SER A 121 18.81 -20.05 -3.76
C SER A 121 20.23 -19.51 -3.92
N GLY A 122 20.47 -18.55 -4.81
CA GLY A 122 21.74 -17.84 -4.93
C GLY A 122 22.12 -17.02 -3.67
N LEU A 123 21.17 -16.79 -2.77
CA LEU A 123 21.40 -16.14 -1.48
C LEU A 123 21.76 -17.13 -0.36
N ALA A 124 21.62 -18.44 -0.59
CA ALA A 124 21.92 -19.47 0.38
C ALA A 124 23.43 -19.52 0.66
N GLY A 125 23.85 -18.85 1.74
CA GLY A 125 25.26 -18.72 2.14
C GLY A 125 25.73 -17.28 2.32
N LEU A 126 24.89 -16.28 2.01
CA LEU A 126 25.23 -14.87 2.25
C LEU A 126 24.95 -14.49 3.70
N GLU A 127 25.89 -14.79 4.60
CA GLU A 127 25.72 -14.64 6.05
C GLU A 127 25.64 -13.17 6.52
N ASN A 128 26.09 -12.22 5.69
CA ASN A 128 26.23 -10.80 6.06
C ASN A 128 25.07 -9.90 5.60
N LEU A 129 24.02 -10.45 4.97
CA LEU A 129 22.88 -9.63 4.54
C LEU A 129 22.17 -9.01 5.75
N GLN A 130 22.08 -7.68 5.75
CA GLN A 130 21.44 -6.88 6.77
C GLN A 130 20.09 -6.34 6.27
N HIS A 131 20.06 -5.82 5.04
CA HIS A 131 18.84 -5.24 4.44
C HIS A 131 18.53 -5.94 3.11
N VAL A 132 17.37 -6.58 3.03
CA VAL A 132 16.92 -7.34 1.85
C VAL A 132 15.55 -6.84 1.42
N TYR A 133 15.46 -6.37 0.17
CA TYR A 133 14.22 -5.93 -0.46
C TYR A 133 13.94 -6.82 -1.67
N LEU A 134 12.80 -7.51 -1.61
CA LEU A 134 12.32 -8.49 -2.60
C LEU A 134 10.82 -8.26 -2.90
N ALA A 135 10.31 -7.04 -2.67
CA ALA A 135 8.93 -6.70 -2.97
C ALA A 135 8.62 -6.89 -4.45
N ASP A 136 7.37 -7.24 -4.79
CA ASP A 136 6.94 -7.45 -6.19
C ASP A 136 7.81 -8.48 -6.95
N THR A 137 8.20 -9.55 -6.26
CA THR A 137 8.88 -10.70 -6.86
C THR A 137 8.00 -11.95 -6.79
N GLY A 138 8.36 -12.99 -7.54
CA GLY A 138 7.65 -14.27 -7.54
C GLY A 138 8.17 -15.28 -6.52
N ILE A 139 8.86 -14.84 -5.46
CA ILE A 139 9.45 -15.75 -4.48
C ILE A 139 8.36 -16.44 -3.66
N SER A 140 8.59 -17.71 -3.32
CA SER A 140 7.70 -18.50 -2.46
C SER A 140 8.40 -19.21 -1.30
N ASP A 141 9.75 -19.28 -1.34
CA ASP A 141 10.58 -19.94 -0.33
C ASP A 141 11.53 -18.94 0.34
N LEU A 142 11.43 -18.81 1.67
CA LEU A 142 12.27 -17.94 2.47
C LEU A 142 13.52 -18.64 3.04
N ASN A 143 13.66 -19.96 2.90
CA ASN A 143 14.77 -20.72 3.49
C ASN A 143 16.16 -20.22 3.10
N PRO A 144 16.42 -19.74 1.86
CA PRO A 144 17.73 -19.21 1.50
C PRO A 144 18.19 -18.03 2.36
N LEU A 145 17.27 -17.26 2.95
CA LEU A 145 17.59 -16.12 3.83
C LEU A 145 18.05 -16.55 5.23
N LEU A 146 17.87 -17.81 5.61
CA LEU A 146 18.28 -18.31 6.93
C LEU A 146 19.79 -18.30 7.15
N ALA A 147 20.59 -18.22 6.08
CA ALA A 147 22.02 -18.00 6.18
C ALA A 147 22.35 -16.68 6.89
N SER A 148 21.50 -15.67 6.75
CA SER A 148 21.70 -14.31 7.27
C SER A 148 20.96 -14.07 8.60
N LYS A 149 20.45 -15.12 9.26
CA LYS A 149 19.61 -15.00 10.47
C LYS A 149 20.23 -14.17 11.61
N ASP A 150 21.55 -14.13 11.70
CA ASP A 150 22.30 -13.44 12.74
C ASP A 150 22.62 -11.98 12.38
N ALA A 151 22.36 -11.55 11.14
CA ALA A 151 22.67 -10.23 10.60
C ALA A 151 21.44 -9.47 10.05
N LEU A 152 20.38 -10.18 9.61
CA LEU A 152 19.26 -9.58 8.88
C LEU A 152 18.39 -8.72 9.79
N MET A 153 18.31 -7.43 9.47
CA MET A 153 17.61 -6.39 10.25
C MET A 153 16.39 -5.81 9.53
N VAL A 154 16.40 -5.81 8.19
CA VAL A 154 15.33 -5.28 7.35
C VAL A 154 14.99 -6.31 6.29
N LEU A 155 13.73 -6.73 6.25
CA LEU A 155 13.20 -7.61 5.22
C LEU A 155 11.92 -7.05 4.65
N ASP A 156 11.91 -6.81 3.35
CA ASP A 156 10.72 -6.45 2.59
C ASP A 156 10.43 -7.56 1.57
N ILE A 157 9.31 -8.25 1.78
CA ILE A 157 8.77 -9.31 0.93
C ILE A 157 7.30 -8.99 0.58
N ALA A 158 6.96 -7.71 0.44
CA ALA A 158 5.62 -7.30 0.06
C ALA A 158 5.25 -7.82 -1.35
N ARG A 159 3.99 -8.26 -1.52
CA ARG A 159 3.43 -8.72 -2.80
C ARG A 159 4.29 -9.81 -3.45
N THR A 160 4.56 -10.87 -2.68
CA THR A 160 5.26 -12.08 -3.16
C THR A 160 4.30 -13.27 -3.24
N GLN A 161 4.83 -14.48 -3.44
CA GLN A 161 4.07 -15.73 -3.48
C GLN A 161 4.41 -16.64 -2.29
N VAL A 162 4.88 -16.05 -1.18
CA VAL A 162 5.22 -16.79 0.03
C VAL A 162 3.95 -17.30 0.71
N GLU A 163 3.87 -18.62 0.89
CA GLU A 163 2.80 -19.28 1.64
C GLU A 163 3.28 -19.74 3.02
N ASP A 164 4.53 -20.19 3.13
CA ASP A 164 5.13 -20.64 4.38
C ASP A 164 6.00 -19.54 5.01
N PHE A 165 5.49 -18.94 6.08
CA PHE A 165 6.18 -17.92 6.86
C PHE A 165 6.95 -18.49 8.07
N CYS A 166 6.95 -19.80 8.30
CA CYS A 166 7.69 -20.43 9.41
C CYS A 166 9.18 -20.03 9.48
N PRO A 167 9.91 -19.88 8.35
CA PRO A 167 11.32 -19.46 8.39
C PRO A 167 11.56 -18.12 9.10
N LEU A 168 10.57 -17.21 9.13
CA LEU A 168 10.69 -15.93 9.84
C LEU A 168 11.01 -16.12 11.32
N SER A 169 10.54 -17.20 11.95
CA SER A 169 10.79 -17.49 13.36
C SER A 169 12.26 -17.56 13.74
N SER A 170 13.17 -17.77 12.79
CA SER A 170 14.63 -17.81 13.03
C SER A 170 15.31 -16.45 12.87
N LEU A 171 14.64 -15.45 12.27
CA LEU A 171 15.21 -14.16 11.90
C LEU A 171 15.04 -13.13 13.05
N HIS A 172 15.50 -13.49 14.25
CA HIS A 172 15.26 -12.72 15.48
C HIS A 172 15.89 -11.32 15.50
N LYS A 173 16.76 -10.98 14.54
CA LYS A 173 17.40 -9.66 14.40
C LYS A 173 16.57 -8.65 13.62
N LEU A 174 15.45 -9.07 13.03
CA LEU A 174 14.57 -8.18 12.29
C LEU A 174 14.07 -7.04 13.18
N THR A 175 14.25 -5.83 12.68
CA THR A 175 13.75 -4.57 13.22
C THR A 175 12.67 -3.96 12.34
N MET A 176 12.69 -4.27 11.04
CA MET A 176 11.68 -3.90 10.07
C MET A 176 11.29 -5.11 9.23
N LEU A 177 9.99 -5.36 9.15
CA LEU A 177 9.41 -6.40 8.29
C LEU A 177 8.24 -5.83 7.51
N ASP A 178 8.26 -6.02 6.18
CA ASP A 178 7.10 -5.79 5.32
C ASP A 178 6.67 -7.10 4.66
N VAL A 179 5.44 -7.53 4.95
CA VAL A 179 4.78 -8.71 4.38
C VAL A 179 3.50 -8.34 3.62
N SER A 180 3.30 -7.05 3.35
CA SER A 180 2.05 -6.52 2.81
C SER A 180 1.66 -7.17 1.48
N GLY A 181 0.37 -7.45 1.27
CA GLY A 181 -0.13 -8.06 0.04
C GLY A 181 0.15 -9.56 -0.09
N ASN A 182 0.57 -10.24 0.98
CA ASN A 182 0.62 -11.69 1.05
C ASN A 182 -0.51 -12.19 1.96
N ALA A 183 -1.55 -12.80 1.38
CA ALA A 183 -2.71 -13.29 2.16
C ALA A 183 -2.34 -14.37 3.19
N SER A 184 -1.34 -15.21 2.91
CA SER A 184 -0.89 -16.26 3.84
C SER A 184 -0.11 -15.71 5.05
N ALA A 185 0.26 -14.42 5.05
CA ALA A 185 0.99 -13.79 6.14
C ALA A 185 0.20 -13.75 7.46
N ALA A 186 -1.12 -13.95 7.42
CA ALA A 186 -1.93 -14.13 8.63
C ALA A 186 -1.46 -15.29 9.53
N SER A 187 -0.72 -16.26 8.97
CA SER A 187 -0.15 -17.41 9.69
C SER A 187 1.30 -17.21 10.15
N ALA A 188 1.89 -16.03 9.90
CA ALA A 188 3.30 -15.79 10.22
C ALA A 188 3.57 -15.85 11.75
N PRO A 189 4.69 -16.46 12.18
CA PRO A 189 5.08 -16.57 13.59
C PRO A 189 5.67 -15.25 14.11
N LEU A 190 4.90 -14.17 14.06
CA LEU A 190 5.36 -12.81 14.33
C LEU A 190 5.76 -12.60 15.80
N ASP A 191 5.16 -13.35 16.73
CA ASP A 191 5.48 -13.35 18.16
C ASP A 191 6.94 -13.74 18.48
N GLN A 192 7.61 -14.42 17.55
CA GLN A 192 9.02 -14.80 17.68
C GLN A 192 10.01 -13.68 17.28
N LEU A 193 9.50 -12.56 16.75
CA LEU A 193 10.28 -11.44 16.22
C LEU A 193 10.35 -10.27 17.21
N GLY A 194 10.75 -10.55 18.45
CA GLY A 194 10.71 -9.59 19.57
C GLY A 194 11.54 -8.30 19.43
N ASN A 195 12.40 -8.19 18.40
CA ASN A 195 13.16 -6.97 18.08
C ASN A 195 12.48 -6.06 17.04
N LEU A 196 11.30 -6.45 16.54
CA LEU A 196 10.57 -5.63 15.57
C LEU A 196 10.21 -4.27 16.14
N ASN A 197 10.50 -3.25 15.34
CA ASN A 197 10.17 -1.86 15.58
C ASN A 197 9.14 -1.35 14.56
N LEU A 198 9.26 -1.80 13.31
CA LEU A 198 8.39 -1.45 12.20
C LEU A 198 7.81 -2.74 11.60
N LEU A 199 6.49 -2.84 11.54
CA LEU A 199 5.80 -3.94 10.89
C LEU A 199 4.76 -3.39 9.91
N PHE A 200 4.85 -3.82 8.66
CA PHE A 200 3.88 -3.54 7.61
C PHE A 200 3.25 -4.86 7.16
N ALA A 201 1.94 -4.99 7.37
CA ALA A 201 1.18 -6.18 7.04
C ALA A 201 -0.19 -5.78 6.46
N LYS A 202 -0.17 -4.83 5.53
CA LYS A 202 -1.36 -4.36 4.81
C LYS A 202 -1.84 -5.43 3.83
N ASN A 203 -3.15 -5.62 3.66
CA ASN A 203 -3.70 -6.61 2.71
C ASN A 203 -3.18 -8.05 2.98
N CYS A 204 -3.22 -8.50 4.22
CA CYS A 204 -2.73 -9.82 4.63
C CYS A 204 -3.82 -10.78 5.13
N SER A 205 -5.10 -10.40 5.02
CA SER A 205 -6.24 -11.15 5.55
C SER A 205 -6.09 -11.53 7.03
N LEU A 206 -5.45 -10.65 7.83
CA LEU A 206 -5.32 -10.83 9.27
C LEU A 206 -6.69 -10.70 9.93
N THR A 207 -7.09 -11.69 10.72
CA THR A 207 -8.34 -11.64 11.51
C THR A 207 -8.10 -11.37 13.00
N SER A 208 -6.87 -11.58 13.46
CA SER A 208 -6.45 -11.40 14.84
C SER A 208 -5.06 -10.77 14.91
N VAL A 209 -4.85 -9.99 15.97
CA VAL A 209 -3.59 -9.31 16.30
C VAL A 209 -3.02 -9.76 17.65
N GLU A 210 -3.50 -10.86 18.20
CA GLU A 210 -3.09 -11.36 19.52
C GLU A 210 -1.59 -11.66 19.60
N SER A 211 -1.02 -12.25 18.54
CA SER A 211 0.42 -12.54 18.45
C SER A 211 1.29 -11.28 18.54
N LEU A 212 0.77 -10.13 18.09
CA LEU A 212 1.48 -8.85 18.07
C LEU A 212 1.58 -8.21 19.45
N ALA A 213 0.73 -8.58 20.41
CA ALA A 213 0.73 -8.02 21.77
C ALA A 213 2.05 -8.27 22.52
N SER A 214 2.80 -9.30 22.13
CA SER A 214 4.12 -9.63 22.69
C SER A 214 5.25 -8.72 22.16
N LEU A 215 5.04 -8.02 21.05
CA LEU A 215 6.04 -7.23 20.35
C LEU A 215 6.17 -5.82 20.93
N THR A 216 6.61 -5.76 22.19
CA THR A 216 6.68 -4.54 23.00
C THR A 216 7.59 -3.43 22.43
N GLY A 217 8.45 -3.76 21.46
CA GLY A 217 9.33 -2.81 20.76
C GLY A 217 8.72 -2.11 19.54
N LEU A 218 7.51 -2.49 19.11
CA LEU A 218 6.85 -1.89 17.95
C LEU A 218 6.57 -0.41 18.18
N THR A 219 7.04 0.43 17.26
CA THR A 219 6.77 1.88 17.22
C THR A 219 5.84 2.25 16.08
N ARG A 220 5.90 1.52 14.97
CA ARG A 220 5.00 1.70 13.83
C ARG A 220 4.43 0.36 13.39
N LEU A 221 3.12 0.32 13.24
CA LEU A 221 2.37 -0.85 12.83
C LEU A 221 1.36 -0.45 11.76
N ASP A 222 1.49 -1.01 10.57
CA ASP A 222 0.55 -0.82 9.46
C ASP A 222 -0.21 -2.12 9.21
N LEU A 223 -1.52 -2.09 9.50
CA LEU A 223 -2.45 -3.20 9.42
C LEU A 223 -3.64 -2.85 8.51
N ASP A 224 -3.48 -1.87 7.62
CA ASP A 224 -4.54 -1.46 6.72
C ASP A 224 -5.07 -2.64 5.88
N ASN A 225 -6.36 -2.62 5.57
CA ASN A 225 -7.05 -3.55 4.69
C ASN A 225 -6.85 -5.01 5.13
N ASN A 226 -7.31 -5.30 6.34
CA ASN A 226 -7.34 -6.64 6.90
C ASN A 226 -8.76 -6.94 7.43
N GLU A 227 -8.94 -8.06 8.12
CA GLU A 227 -10.22 -8.53 8.65
C GLU A 227 -10.24 -8.47 10.19
N ILE A 228 -9.50 -7.52 10.77
CA ILE A 228 -9.32 -7.39 12.22
C ILE A 228 -10.60 -6.77 12.83
N SER A 229 -11.15 -7.43 13.83
CA SER A 229 -12.35 -6.96 14.56
C SER A 229 -12.10 -6.63 16.03
N ASP A 230 -10.99 -7.07 16.61
CA ASP A 230 -10.62 -6.81 18.01
C ASP A 230 -9.23 -6.17 18.10
N LEU A 231 -9.20 -4.88 18.47
CA LEU A 231 -7.97 -4.11 18.65
C LEU A 231 -7.39 -4.22 20.07
N SER A 232 -8.11 -4.81 21.02
CA SER A 232 -7.69 -4.80 22.42
C SER A 232 -6.29 -5.36 22.70
N PRO A 233 -5.75 -6.35 21.94
CA PRO A 233 -4.38 -6.81 22.16
C PRO A 233 -3.32 -5.72 21.93
N LEU A 234 -3.62 -4.70 21.13
CA LEU A 234 -2.68 -3.63 20.78
C LEU A 234 -2.75 -2.42 21.74
N ALA A 235 -3.83 -2.31 22.52
CA ALA A 235 -4.15 -1.12 23.33
C ALA A 235 -3.09 -0.73 24.36
N SER A 236 -2.23 -1.69 24.75
CA SER A 236 -1.23 -1.53 25.81
C SER A 236 0.22 -1.68 25.34
N LEU A 237 0.45 -1.69 24.02
CA LEU A 237 1.81 -1.74 23.48
C LEU A 237 2.60 -0.50 23.94
N PRO A 238 3.69 -0.66 24.71
CA PRO A 238 4.29 0.45 25.45
C PRO A 238 5.08 1.42 24.55
N ALA A 239 5.56 0.96 23.40
CA ALA A 239 6.40 1.73 22.49
C ALA A 239 5.67 2.27 21.26
N ILE A 240 4.41 1.90 21.04
CA ILE A 240 3.68 2.23 19.81
C ILE A 240 3.50 3.76 19.67
N ARG A 241 3.68 4.26 18.44
CA ARG A 241 3.58 5.68 18.09
C ARG A 241 2.69 5.91 16.89
N GLU A 242 2.74 5.03 15.91
CA GLU A 242 1.95 5.09 14.69
C GLU A 242 1.24 3.76 14.47
N LEU A 243 -0.07 3.80 14.31
CA LEU A 243 -0.92 2.63 14.07
C LEU A 243 -1.88 2.94 12.92
N TYR A 244 -1.84 2.14 11.86
CA TYR A 244 -2.72 2.27 10.69
C TYR A 244 -3.62 1.03 10.61
N LEU A 245 -4.93 1.27 10.52
CA LEU A 245 -6.00 0.28 10.67
C LEU A 245 -7.14 0.47 9.66
N SER A 246 -6.98 1.36 8.69
CA SER A 246 -8.00 1.63 7.68
C SER A 246 -8.34 0.35 6.91
N GLY A 247 -9.58 0.16 6.50
CA GLY A 247 -10.08 -1.03 5.82
C GLY A 247 -10.17 -2.28 6.71
N ASN A 248 -10.38 -2.12 8.03
CA ASN A 248 -10.64 -3.24 8.94
C ASN A 248 -12.08 -3.17 9.48
N PRO A 249 -12.76 -4.31 9.70
CA PRO A 249 -14.08 -4.38 10.32
C PRO A 249 -14.00 -4.14 11.83
N LEU A 250 -13.42 -3.01 12.24
CA LEU A 250 -13.41 -2.52 13.61
C LEU A 250 -14.80 -1.98 13.95
N THR A 251 -15.77 -2.91 14.04
CA THR A 251 -17.12 -2.59 14.52
C THR A 251 -17.03 -1.79 15.82
N ASP A 252 -17.98 -0.88 15.99
CA ASP A 252 -18.11 0.06 17.11
C ASP A 252 -18.48 -0.64 18.43
N SER A 253 -17.66 -1.62 18.81
CA SER A 253 -17.73 -2.29 20.09
C SER A 253 -17.09 -1.41 21.16
N GLU A 254 -17.68 -1.40 22.37
CA GLU A 254 -17.12 -0.71 23.53
C GLU A 254 -15.64 -1.04 23.76
N ARG A 255 -15.23 -2.27 23.40
CA ARG A 255 -13.84 -2.74 23.50
C ARG A 255 -12.90 -1.99 22.55
N ASN A 256 -13.28 -1.85 21.28
CA ASN A 256 -12.47 -1.13 20.30
C ASN A 256 -12.42 0.37 20.63
N GLN A 257 -13.53 0.96 21.07
CA GLN A 257 -13.56 2.34 21.54
C GLN A 257 -12.65 2.55 22.77
N ALA A 258 -12.65 1.64 23.74
CA ALA A 258 -11.76 1.71 24.89
C ALA A 258 -10.28 1.53 24.51
N ALA A 259 -9.98 0.64 23.56
CA ALA A 259 -8.63 0.44 23.03
C ALA A 259 -8.11 1.70 22.33
N LEU A 260 -8.90 2.27 21.42
CA LEU A 260 -8.59 3.53 20.73
C LEU A 260 -8.45 4.70 21.70
N GLY A 261 -9.34 4.81 22.69
CA GLY A 261 -9.24 5.82 23.75
C GLY A 261 -7.95 5.70 24.56
N SER A 262 -7.50 4.48 24.85
CA SER A 262 -6.23 4.22 25.54
C SER A 262 -5.03 4.63 24.69
N LEU A 263 -5.02 4.27 23.41
CA LEU A 263 -3.96 4.63 22.45
C LEU A 263 -3.87 6.15 22.25
N ASN A 264 -5.00 6.81 22.04
CA ASN A 264 -5.06 8.27 21.89
C ASN A 264 -4.59 9.00 23.16
N SER A 265 -4.98 8.51 24.35
CA SER A 265 -4.51 9.06 25.63
C SER A 265 -3.01 8.86 25.84
N ALA A 266 -2.43 7.82 25.24
CA ALA A 266 -0.99 7.57 25.23
C ALA A 266 -0.23 8.38 24.15
N GLY A 267 -0.93 9.21 23.35
CA GLY A 267 -0.35 10.04 22.30
C GLY A 267 0.03 9.27 21.04
N VAL A 268 -0.57 8.09 20.82
CA VAL A 268 -0.38 7.29 19.61
C VAL A 268 -1.16 7.93 18.47
N LYS A 269 -0.51 8.11 17.32
CA LYS A 269 -1.18 8.49 16.08
C LYS A 269 -1.86 7.25 15.51
N VAL A 270 -3.18 7.18 15.68
CA VAL A 270 -4.00 6.12 15.07
C VAL A 270 -4.67 6.68 13.82
N VAL A 271 -4.54 5.95 12.71
CA VAL A 271 -5.28 6.18 11.46
C VAL A 271 -6.18 4.97 11.27
N HIS A 272 -7.49 5.21 11.21
CA HIS A 272 -8.51 4.24 10.86
C HIS A 272 -9.56 4.98 10.02
N ASP A 273 -10.55 4.27 9.46
CA ASP A 273 -11.53 4.83 8.52
C ASP A 273 -12.51 5.86 9.11
N ASP A 274 -12.18 6.42 10.27
CA ASP A 274 -13.10 7.04 11.21
C ASP A 274 -14.14 6.03 11.72
N LEU A 275 -14.36 6.01 13.04
CA LEU A 275 -15.49 5.29 13.61
C LEU A 275 -16.71 6.01 13.05
N LEU A 276 -17.36 5.46 12.01
CA LEU A 276 -18.77 5.77 11.81
C LEU A 276 -19.41 5.38 13.13
N PRO A 277 -19.93 6.33 13.93
CA PRO A 277 -20.52 6.00 15.20
C PRO A 277 -21.54 4.90 14.95
N SER A 278 -21.46 3.81 15.72
CA SER A 278 -22.53 2.82 15.73
C SER A 278 -23.83 3.58 15.86
N ASP A 279 -24.77 3.20 15.02
CA ASP A 279 -26.13 3.73 14.89
C ASP A 279 -27.00 3.45 16.15
N ASP A 280 -26.36 3.36 17.33
CA ASP A 280 -26.95 3.11 18.64
C ASP A 280 -26.80 4.29 19.61
N ASN A 281 -26.14 5.39 19.20
CA ASN A 281 -26.15 6.64 19.96
C ASN A 281 -27.06 7.66 19.27
N ILE A 282 -28.35 7.62 19.63
CA ILE A 282 -29.31 8.71 19.43
C ILE A 282 -28.76 9.95 20.14
N TYR A 283 -27.94 10.73 19.44
CA TYR A 283 -27.92 12.16 19.66
C TYR A 283 -29.18 12.69 18.96
N PRO A 284 -30.08 13.40 19.65
CA PRO A 284 -31.16 14.08 18.94
C PRO A 284 -30.50 15.06 17.99
N GLU A 285 -30.62 14.81 16.68
CA GLU A 285 -30.22 15.79 15.68
C GLU A 285 -30.97 17.10 15.95
N PRO A 286 -30.35 18.27 15.75
CA PRO A 286 -31.06 19.52 15.83
C PRO A 286 -32.08 19.56 14.68
N GLU A 287 -33.35 19.29 15.00
CA GLU A 287 -34.46 19.48 14.06
C GLU A 287 -34.56 20.97 13.69
N ASP A 288 -34.68 21.27 12.40
CA ASP A 288 -35.12 22.58 11.93
C ASP A 288 -36.65 22.62 12.06
N PRO A 289 -37.21 23.35 13.04
CA PRO A 289 -38.65 23.34 13.26
C PRO A 289 -39.43 24.02 12.12
N SER A 290 -38.75 24.65 11.16
CA SER A 290 -39.36 25.37 10.04
C SER A 290 -39.56 24.51 8.79
N LEU A 291 -38.92 23.33 8.70
CA LEU A 291 -38.95 22.44 7.53
C LEU A 291 -38.82 20.96 7.92
N ALA A 292 -39.73 20.13 7.41
CA ALA A 292 -39.68 18.69 7.50
C ALA A 292 -39.97 18.04 6.15
N SER A 293 -39.50 16.80 5.94
CA SER A 293 -39.86 15.98 4.78
C SER A 293 -39.83 14.51 5.15
N ASP A 294 -40.87 13.78 4.74
CA ASP A 294 -40.90 12.31 4.77
C ASP A 294 -40.41 11.70 3.44
N VAL A 295 -40.09 12.55 2.45
CA VAL A 295 -39.72 12.17 1.08
C VAL A 295 -38.22 12.33 0.85
N TYR A 296 -37.65 13.39 1.41
CA TYR A 296 -36.26 13.79 1.23
C TYR A 296 -35.53 13.77 2.57
N VAL A 297 -34.23 13.51 2.52
CA VAL A 297 -33.38 13.51 3.71
C VAL A 297 -32.88 14.94 3.94
N LEU A 298 -33.13 15.47 5.13
CA LEU A 298 -32.68 16.79 5.56
C LEU A 298 -31.50 16.63 6.52
N ASP A 299 -30.32 17.06 6.10
CA ASP A 299 -29.15 17.19 6.98
C ASP A 299 -29.06 18.64 7.45
N THR A 300 -29.57 18.90 8.66
CA THR A 300 -29.62 20.24 9.25
C THR A 300 -28.24 20.74 9.68
N ALA A 301 -27.28 19.84 9.93
CA ALA A 301 -25.91 20.20 10.28
C ALA A 301 -25.12 20.69 9.06
N ARG A 302 -25.38 20.12 7.88
CA ARG A 302 -24.71 20.45 6.62
C ARG A 302 -25.53 21.36 5.70
N GLN A 303 -26.78 21.64 6.07
CA GLN A 303 -27.72 22.45 5.28
C GLN A 303 -27.90 21.87 3.87
N THR A 304 -28.17 20.57 3.79
CA THR A 304 -28.38 19.87 2.50
C THR A 304 -29.67 19.07 2.46
N VAL A 305 -30.29 19.04 1.28
CA VAL A 305 -31.39 18.14 0.94
C VAL A 305 -30.88 17.06 0.00
N THR A 306 -31.03 15.79 0.38
CA THR A 306 -30.66 14.64 -0.45
C THR A 306 -31.83 13.68 -0.64
N GLY A 307 -31.66 12.64 -1.46
CA GLY A 307 -32.77 11.77 -1.87
C GLY A 307 -33.52 12.24 -3.12
N VAL A 308 -33.01 13.25 -3.83
CA VAL A 308 -33.69 13.79 -5.02
C VAL A 308 -33.35 12.96 -6.25
N SER A 309 -34.39 12.38 -6.85
CA SER A 309 -34.24 11.62 -8.09
C SER A 309 -33.96 12.53 -9.30
N PRO A 310 -33.20 12.06 -10.30
CA PRO A 310 -33.05 12.76 -11.56
C PRO A 310 -34.40 13.09 -12.20
N GLU A 311 -34.45 14.21 -12.92
CA GLU A 311 -35.65 14.73 -13.57
C GLU A 311 -36.84 15.05 -12.64
N THR A 312 -36.67 15.01 -11.30
CA THR A 312 -37.72 15.41 -10.36
C THR A 312 -38.20 16.82 -10.71
N ALA A 313 -39.49 16.96 -11.03
CA ALA A 313 -40.06 18.24 -11.37
C ALA A 313 -40.02 19.17 -10.14
N VAL A 314 -39.74 20.45 -10.35
CA VAL A 314 -39.66 21.44 -9.25
C VAL A 314 -40.96 21.50 -8.43
N SER A 315 -42.12 21.31 -9.08
CA SER A 315 -43.41 21.24 -8.38
C SER A 315 -43.52 20.05 -7.43
N ASP A 316 -42.97 18.90 -7.84
CA ASP A 316 -43.07 17.65 -7.09
C ASP A 316 -42.06 17.66 -5.93
N PHE A 317 -40.87 18.24 -6.17
CA PHE A 317 -39.87 18.47 -5.15
C PHE A 317 -40.39 19.37 -4.02
N LEU A 318 -40.93 20.55 -4.36
CA LEU A 318 -41.46 21.47 -3.34
C LEU A 318 -42.66 20.88 -2.59
N ALA A 319 -43.47 20.03 -3.24
CA ALA A 319 -44.59 19.36 -2.61
C ALA A 319 -44.19 18.26 -1.61
N GLY A 320 -42.93 17.80 -1.63
CA GLY A 320 -42.40 16.80 -0.71
C GLY A 320 -42.00 17.34 0.66
N PHE A 321 -42.16 18.63 0.91
CA PHE A 321 -41.80 19.28 2.18
C PHE A 321 -43.02 19.80 2.92
N GLU A 322 -43.02 19.63 4.24
CA GLU A 322 -43.87 20.38 5.16
C GLU A 322 -43.06 21.56 5.70
N SER A 323 -43.49 22.80 5.40
CA SER A 323 -42.84 24.00 5.91
C SER A 323 -43.83 24.93 6.59
N THR A 324 -43.35 25.66 7.59
CA THR A 324 -44.11 26.73 8.26
C THR A 324 -44.16 28.03 7.46
N GLY A 325 -43.29 28.15 6.43
CA GLY A 325 -43.16 29.31 5.56
C GLY A 325 -43.40 28.99 4.08
N THR A 326 -43.26 30.00 3.22
CA THR A 326 -43.38 29.81 1.77
C THR A 326 -42.06 29.31 1.20
N LEU A 327 -42.04 28.07 0.72
CA LEU A 327 -40.87 27.49 0.06
C LEU A 327 -40.69 28.00 -1.37
N ARG A 328 -39.44 28.22 -1.74
CA ARG A 328 -39.02 28.46 -3.13
C ARG A 328 -37.70 27.76 -3.40
N LEU A 329 -37.51 27.37 -4.65
CA LEU A 329 -36.25 26.83 -5.14
C LEU A 329 -35.57 27.91 -5.97
N VAL A 330 -34.29 28.18 -5.71
CA VAL A 330 -33.49 29.13 -6.48
C VAL A 330 -32.28 28.44 -7.11
N ASP A 331 -31.87 28.92 -8.29
CA ASP A 331 -30.65 28.45 -8.93
C ASP A 331 -29.39 29.04 -8.27
N ALA A 332 -28.20 28.62 -8.73
CA ALA A 332 -26.92 29.13 -8.24
C ALA A 332 -26.71 30.65 -8.46
N GLY A 333 -27.52 31.28 -9.31
CA GLY A 333 -27.57 32.73 -9.53
C GLY A 333 -28.60 33.45 -8.66
N GLY A 334 -29.32 32.74 -7.79
CA GLY A 334 -30.37 33.26 -6.92
C GLY A 334 -31.67 33.59 -7.65
N GLN A 335 -31.88 33.09 -8.88
CA GLN A 335 -33.15 33.24 -9.59
C GLN A 335 -34.11 32.13 -9.20
N GLU A 336 -35.37 32.49 -8.94
CA GLU A 336 -36.42 31.54 -8.60
C GLU A 336 -36.73 30.62 -9.79
N VAL A 337 -36.70 29.31 -9.53
CA VAL A 337 -37.02 28.27 -10.49
C VAL A 337 -38.42 27.76 -10.18
N THR A 338 -39.36 27.99 -11.10
CA THR A 338 -40.77 27.62 -10.91
C THR A 338 -41.24 26.47 -11.81
N SER A 339 -40.38 25.98 -12.69
CA SER A 339 -40.71 24.94 -13.67
C SER A 339 -39.45 24.26 -14.20
N GLY A 340 -39.57 23.02 -14.67
CA GLY A 340 -38.43 22.20 -15.10
C GLY A 340 -38.07 21.16 -14.04
N SER A 341 -36.87 20.60 -14.14
CA SER A 341 -36.32 19.65 -13.18
C SER A 341 -35.44 20.33 -12.14
N VAL A 342 -35.38 19.75 -10.95
CA VAL A 342 -34.42 20.12 -9.91
C VAL A 342 -33.02 19.67 -10.32
N GLY A 343 -32.02 20.51 -10.08
CA GLY A 343 -30.61 20.21 -10.31
C GLY A 343 -29.81 20.33 -9.01
N THR A 344 -28.65 19.68 -8.95
CA THR A 344 -27.74 19.84 -7.80
C THR A 344 -27.22 21.27 -7.73
N GLY A 345 -27.01 21.77 -6.50
CA GLY A 345 -26.53 23.13 -6.26
C GLY A 345 -27.63 24.20 -6.32
N MET A 346 -28.88 23.82 -6.64
CA MET A 346 -30.04 24.67 -6.37
C MET A 346 -30.24 24.79 -4.85
N MET A 347 -30.82 25.90 -4.40
CA MET A 347 -31.04 26.17 -2.99
C MET A 347 -32.53 26.21 -2.67
N LEU A 348 -32.95 25.41 -1.69
CA LEU A 348 -34.28 25.45 -1.10
C LEU A 348 -34.30 26.53 -0.01
N GLU A 349 -35.14 27.53 -0.19
CA GLU A 349 -35.32 28.66 0.71
C GLU A 349 -36.75 28.71 1.23
N SER A 350 -36.93 29.21 2.46
CA SER A 350 -38.23 29.55 3.03
C SER A 350 -38.17 30.89 3.73
N THR A 351 -39.33 31.55 3.85
CA THR A 351 -39.46 32.82 4.57
C THR A 351 -39.12 32.73 6.06
N ASP A 352 -39.20 31.52 6.62
CA ASP A 352 -39.03 31.24 8.05
C ASP A 352 -37.80 30.38 8.35
N MET A 353 -36.95 30.14 7.34
CA MET A 353 -35.64 29.49 7.48
C MET A 353 -34.55 30.51 7.81
N GLU A 354 -33.59 30.14 8.67
CA GLU A 354 -32.40 30.97 8.95
C GLU A 354 -31.36 30.89 7.82
N GLU A 355 -31.16 29.71 7.24
CA GLU A 355 -30.20 29.45 6.16
C GLU A 355 -30.85 28.54 5.08
N PRO A 356 -30.46 28.68 3.80
CA PRO A 356 -30.97 27.84 2.73
C PRO A 356 -30.35 26.45 2.74
N TYR A 357 -31.12 25.45 2.26
CA TYR A 357 -30.60 24.11 2.05
C TYR A 357 -30.13 23.92 0.61
N THR A 358 -28.92 23.38 0.43
CA THR A 358 -28.43 23.01 -0.91
C THR A 358 -29.01 21.66 -1.34
N VAL A 359 -29.59 21.61 -2.53
CA VAL A 359 -30.22 20.42 -3.08
C VAL A 359 -29.21 19.58 -3.84
N ILE A 360 -29.31 18.25 -3.68
CA ILE A 360 -28.40 17.28 -4.28
C ILE A 360 -29.19 16.18 -4.97
N VAL A 361 -28.97 16.05 -6.28
CA VAL A 361 -29.60 15.07 -7.16
C VAL A 361 -28.67 13.88 -7.36
N TYR A 362 -29.22 12.66 -7.30
CA TYR A 362 -28.44 11.45 -7.57
C TYR A 362 -27.83 11.46 -8.97
N GLY A 363 -26.58 11.02 -9.10
CA GLY A 363 -25.81 10.95 -10.34
C GLY A 363 -25.10 12.25 -10.74
N ASP A 364 -25.44 13.39 -10.14
CA ASP A 364 -24.80 14.69 -10.41
C ASP A 364 -23.85 15.04 -9.27
N VAL A 365 -22.69 14.39 -9.28
CA VAL A 365 -21.67 14.55 -8.23
C VAL A 365 -20.84 15.82 -8.40
N THR A 366 -20.86 16.41 -9.59
CA THR A 366 -20.14 17.67 -9.87
C THR A 366 -20.96 18.89 -9.50
N GLY A 367 -22.27 18.74 -9.35
CA GLY A 367 -23.18 19.80 -8.92
C GLY A 367 -23.51 20.78 -10.02
N ASP A 368 -23.41 20.37 -11.28
CA ASP A 368 -23.59 21.25 -12.45
C ASP A 368 -25.02 21.22 -13.03
N GLY A 369 -25.89 20.39 -12.46
CA GLY A 369 -27.28 20.22 -12.85
C GLY A 369 -27.47 19.23 -14.00
N LEU A 370 -26.42 18.57 -14.49
CA LEU A 370 -26.45 17.65 -15.63
C LEU A 370 -25.69 16.37 -15.31
N ILE A 371 -26.38 15.23 -15.27
CA ILE A 371 -25.70 13.93 -15.18
C ILE A 371 -24.99 13.64 -16.50
N ASN A 372 -23.66 13.77 -16.51
CA ASN A 372 -22.87 13.70 -17.72
C ASN A 372 -21.53 12.97 -17.51
N ILE A 373 -20.68 12.96 -18.53
CA ILE A 373 -19.41 12.22 -18.48
C ILE A 373 -18.46 12.75 -17.39
N ALA A 374 -18.60 14.01 -16.97
CA ALA A 374 -17.81 14.58 -15.88
C ALA A 374 -18.15 13.90 -14.54
N ASP A 375 -19.42 13.63 -14.27
CA ASP A 375 -19.87 12.92 -13.08
C ASP A 375 -19.39 11.46 -13.08
N LEU A 376 -19.48 10.80 -14.24
CA LEU A 376 -18.95 9.44 -14.42
C LEU A 376 -17.45 9.37 -14.11
N VAL A 377 -16.67 10.36 -14.56
CA VAL A 377 -15.23 10.43 -14.29
C VAL A 377 -14.96 10.70 -12.80
N ALA A 378 -15.71 11.59 -12.16
CA ALA A 378 -15.55 11.89 -10.74
C ALA A 378 -15.86 10.68 -9.85
N VAL A 379 -16.96 9.96 -10.15
CA VAL A 379 -17.31 8.70 -9.49
C VAL A 379 -16.24 7.63 -9.73
N GLN A 380 -15.75 7.48 -10.97
CA GLN A 380 -14.70 6.52 -11.29
C GLN A 380 -13.39 6.83 -10.55
N GLN A 381 -12.98 8.09 -10.47
CA GLN A 381 -11.79 8.49 -9.71
C GLN A 381 -11.94 8.22 -8.22
N HIS A 382 -13.15 8.34 -7.66
CA HIS A 382 -13.41 7.95 -6.28
C HIS A 382 -13.30 6.45 -6.05
N ILE A 383 -13.94 5.63 -6.90
CA ILE A 383 -13.85 4.18 -6.83
C ILE A 383 -12.40 3.68 -6.97
N LEU A 384 -11.60 4.37 -7.79
CA LEU A 384 -10.17 4.06 -7.99
C LEU A 384 -9.26 4.66 -6.91
N GLY A 385 -9.78 5.45 -5.97
CA GLY A 385 -9.01 6.12 -4.93
C GLY A 385 -8.12 7.27 -5.43
N GLU A 386 -8.33 7.76 -6.64
CA GLU A 386 -7.57 8.87 -7.24
C GLU A 386 -8.05 10.25 -6.73
N SER A 387 -9.34 10.37 -6.39
CA SER A 387 -9.96 11.60 -5.85
C SER A 387 -11.09 11.25 -4.87
N ALA A 388 -11.11 11.83 -3.67
CA ALA A 388 -12.18 11.54 -2.70
C ALA A 388 -13.45 12.38 -2.98
N LEU A 389 -14.61 11.73 -3.08
CA LEU A 389 -15.92 12.33 -2.91
C LEU A 389 -16.26 12.37 -1.42
N THR A 390 -16.89 13.44 -0.96
CA THR A 390 -17.23 13.60 0.47
C THR A 390 -18.61 14.19 0.66
N GLY A 391 -19.28 13.78 1.74
CA GLY A 391 -20.60 14.29 2.14
C GLY A 391 -21.63 14.16 1.02
N ALA A 392 -22.37 15.25 0.80
CA ALA A 392 -23.17 15.57 -0.37
C ALA A 392 -22.83 14.81 -1.68
N ALA A 393 -21.58 14.96 -2.16
CA ALA A 393 -21.16 14.42 -3.45
C ALA A 393 -20.97 12.89 -3.43
N LEU A 394 -20.67 12.33 -2.25
CA LEU A 394 -20.62 10.88 -2.06
C LEU A 394 -22.04 10.30 -2.15
N GLN A 395 -23.02 10.94 -1.51
CA GLN A 395 -24.43 10.53 -1.59
C GLN A 395 -24.99 10.67 -3.01
N ALA A 396 -24.64 11.75 -3.72
CA ALA A 396 -24.98 11.91 -5.13
C ALA A 396 -24.41 10.77 -6.00
N GLY A 397 -23.21 10.27 -5.68
CA GLY A 397 -22.57 9.19 -6.44
C GLY A 397 -23.32 7.85 -6.36
N HIS A 398 -24.03 7.60 -5.25
CA HIS A 398 -24.76 6.36 -4.98
C HIS A 398 -26.07 6.27 -5.75
N ALA A 399 -26.02 6.29 -7.08
CA ALA A 399 -27.20 6.31 -7.96
C ALA A 399 -28.03 5.00 -7.94
N ALA A 400 -28.45 4.55 -6.76
CA ALA A 400 -29.11 3.27 -6.55
C ALA A 400 -30.55 3.24 -7.09
N HIS A 401 -30.88 2.11 -7.71
CA HIS A 401 -32.20 1.78 -8.25
C HIS A 401 -33.15 1.35 -7.11
N PRO A 402 -34.45 1.72 -7.12
CA PRO A 402 -35.40 1.20 -6.14
C PRO A 402 -35.57 -0.32 -6.30
N GLY A 403 -35.21 -1.09 -5.26
CA GLY A 403 -35.23 -2.55 -5.26
C GLY A 403 -33.90 -3.19 -4.83
N ASP A 404 -32.83 -2.41 -4.68
CA ASP A 404 -31.67 -2.87 -3.92
C ASP A 404 -31.96 -2.77 -2.42
N ALA A 405 -31.69 -3.87 -1.71
CA ALA A 405 -31.87 -3.96 -0.28
C ALA A 405 -30.65 -3.46 0.49
N SER A 406 -29.57 -3.07 -0.21
CA SER A 406 -28.35 -2.62 0.44
C SER A 406 -28.41 -1.18 0.92
N LEU A 407 -28.93 -0.22 0.11
CA LEU A 407 -28.71 1.23 0.36
C LEU A 407 -27.33 1.45 0.99
N ASP A 408 -26.32 0.77 0.45
CA ASP A 408 -25.01 0.76 1.07
C ASP A 408 -24.39 2.11 0.78
N GLU A 409 -23.90 2.79 1.82
CA GLU A 409 -23.15 4.04 1.70
C GLU A 409 -21.76 3.83 1.08
N ILE A 410 -21.58 2.75 0.30
CA ILE A 410 -20.35 2.32 -0.34
C ILE A 410 -20.45 2.42 -1.87
N LEU A 411 -19.76 3.44 -2.43
CA LEU A 411 -19.79 3.71 -3.86
C LEU A 411 -19.04 2.61 -4.62
N ASN A 412 -19.75 1.88 -5.48
CA ASN A 412 -19.23 0.68 -6.09
C ASN A 412 -19.45 0.63 -7.62
N ILE A 413 -19.03 -0.46 -8.24
CA ILE A 413 -19.09 -0.62 -9.70
C ILE A 413 -20.53 -0.61 -10.25
N THR A 414 -21.51 -0.95 -9.43
CA THR A 414 -22.93 -0.95 -9.79
C THR A 414 -23.45 0.48 -9.95
N ASP A 415 -23.05 1.39 -9.05
CA ASP A 415 -23.37 2.82 -9.15
C ASP A 415 -22.78 3.43 -10.42
N LEU A 416 -21.53 3.07 -10.75
CA LEU A 416 -20.88 3.49 -11.99
C LEU A 416 -21.66 3.04 -13.23
N VAL A 417 -22.15 1.79 -13.23
CA VAL A 417 -22.94 1.23 -14.34
C VAL A 417 -24.31 1.92 -14.44
N ALA A 418 -24.96 2.23 -13.32
CA ALA A 418 -26.24 2.93 -13.31
C ALA A 418 -26.12 4.34 -13.91
N ILE A 419 -25.10 5.10 -13.47
CA ILE A 419 -24.79 6.43 -14.02
C ILE A 419 -24.47 6.33 -15.52
N GLN A 420 -23.68 5.34 -15.93
CA GLN A 420 -23.34 5.13 -17.34
C GLN A 420 -24.57 4.83 -18.20
N GLN A 421 -25.49 3.97 -17.75
CA GLN A 421 -26.72 3.64 -18.48
C GLN A 421 -27.64 4.85 -18.65
N HIS A 422 -27.67 5.75 -17.67
CA HIS A 422 -28.41 6.99 -17.75
C HIS A 422 -27.83 7.97 -18.76
N ILE A 423 -26.52 8.19 -18.73
CA ILE A 423 -25.82 9.04 -19.70
C ILE A 423 -26.03 8.55 -21.13
N LEU A 424 -26.11 7.24 -21.34
CA LEU A 424 -26.36 6.62 -22.64
C LEU A 424 -27.84 6.64 -23.06
N GLY A 425 -28.76 7.03 -22.17
CA GLY A 425 -30.20 7.03 -22.43
C GLY A 425 -30.84 5.63 -22.49
N ASP A 426 -30.11 4.61 -22.03
CA ASP A 426 -30.54 3.20 -22.07
C ASP A 426 -31.44 2.83 -20.88
N ALA A 427 -31.39 3.62 -19.78
CA ALA A 427 -32.30 3.57 -18.64
C ALA A 427 -32.43 4.96 -17.99
N VAL A 428 -33.63 5.34 -17.53
CA VAL A 428 -33.79 6.54 -16.70
C VAL A 428 -33.47 6.14 -15.26
N ILE A 429 -32.56 6.85 -14.59
CA ILE A 429 -32.42 6.77 -13.13
C ILE A 429 -33.66 7.48 -12.58
N GLY A 430 -34.78 6.77 -12.43
CA GLY A 430 -36.03 7.38 -11.99
C GLY A 430 -37.26 6.46 -11.95
N GLN A 431 -37.93 6.53 -10.80
CA GLN A 431 -39.29 6.10 -10.43
C GLN A 431 -39.60 4.61 -10.18
N LYS A 432 -39.99 4.36 -8.91
CA LYS A 432 -41.37 3.97 -8.63
C LYS A 432 -41.99 4.83 -7.55
#